data_AF-A0A4R1RQ77-F1
#
_entry.id   AF-A0A4R1RQ77-F1
#
_cell.length_a   1.000
_cell.length_b   1.000
_cell.length_c   1.000
_cell.angle_alpha   90.00
_cell.angle_beta   90.00
_cell.angle_gamma   90.00
#
_symmetry.space_group_name_H-M   'P 1'
#
loop_
_entity.id
_entity.type
_entity.pdbx_description
1 polymer ?
#
loop_
_entity_poly.entity_id
_entity_poly.type
_entity_poly.pdbx_seq_one_letter_code
_entity_poly.pdbx_strand_id
1 'polypeptide(L)'
;MAVQTLLSLLIHGRLFMPLNIRSEEVNALAAKLAERIQVNKTEAVRMALENELRRIDEAVPLWERLKPLRERIAAYPDTGLVADKEFFAELSGEY
;
A
#
# COMPACT_ATOMS: atom_id res chain seq x y z
N MET A 1 -21.62 31.99 25.70
CA MET A 1 -22.42 30.75 25.88
C MET A 1 -23.03 30.24 24.58
N ALA A 2 -23.72 31.05 23.77
CA ALA A 2 -24.34 30.55 22.52
C ALA A 2 -23.36 30.19 21.38
N VAL A 3 -22.21 30.88 21.29
CA VAL A 3 -21.21 30.62 20.22
C VAL A 3 -20.43 29.32 20.44
N GLN A 4 -20.15 28.97 21.71
CA GLN A 4 -19.46 27.71 22.05
C GLN A 4 -20.31 26.48 21.71
N THR A 5 -21.64 26.57 21.86
CA THR A 5 -22.57 25.48 21.55
C THR A 5 -22.72 25.26 20.04
N LEU A 6 -22.72 26.33 19.24
CA LEU A 6 -22.74 26.26 17.78
C LEU A 6 -21.43 25.70 17.19
N LEU A 7 -20.28 26.02 17.79
CA LEU A 7 -18.98 25.49 17.35
C LEU A 7 -18.83 23.98 17.66
N SER A 8 -19.39 23.50 18.77
CA SER A 8 -19.43 22.06 19.10
C SER A 8 -20.22 21.24 18.09
N LEU A 9 -21.32 21.78 17.54
CA LEU A 9 -22.14 21.15 16.51
C LEU A 9 -21.46 21.10 15.13
N LEU A 10 -20.59 22.06 14.83
CA LEU A 10 -19.81 22.11 13.58
C LEU A 10 -18.61 21.15 13.59
N ILE A 11 -18.09 20.81 14.78
CA ILE A 11 -16.95 19.88 14.94
C ILE A 11 -17.43 18.42 15.11
N HIS A 12 -18.62 18.18 15.68
CA HIS A 12 -19.21 16.83 15.84
C HIS A 12 -20.21 16.47 14.74
N GLY A 13 -20.50 17.40 13.82
CA GLY A 13 -21.49 17.27 12.75
C GLY A 13 -21.01 16.56 11.48
N ARG A 14 -20.01 15.66 11.54
CA ARG A 14 -19.86 14.66 10.49
C ARG A 14 -20.96 13.63 10.71
N LEU A 15 -22.05 13.80 9.97
CA LEU A 15 -23.15 12.87 9.81
C LEU A 15 -22.63 11.42 9.93
N PHE A 16 -22.96 10.75 11.03
CA PHE A 16 -22.67 9.34 11.22
C PHE A 16 -23.54 8.57 10.22
N MET A 17 -23.06 8.45 8.98
CA MET A 17 -23.70 7.65 7.96
C MET A 17 -23.13 6.23 8.08
N PRO A 18 -23.93 5.25 8.53
CA PRO A 18 -23.47 3.87 8.54
C PRO A 18 -23.16 3.45 7.11
N LEU A 19 -21.99 2.85 6.92
CA LEU A 19 -21.59 2.31 5.62
C LEU A 19 -22.47 1.08 5.32
N ASN A 20 -23.49 1.26 4.48
CA ASN A 20 -24.41 0.19 4.10
C ASN A 20 -23.97 -0.43 2.76
N ILE A 21 -23.40 -1.63 2.83
CA ILE A 21 -22.94 -2.38 1.65
C ILE A 21 -23.93 -3.50 1.34
N ARG A 22 -24.67 -3.37 0.24
CA ARG A 22 -25.65 -4.38 -0.24
C ARG A 22 -25.05 -5.26 -1.35
N SER A 23 -23.88 -5.81 -1.10
CA SER A 23 -23.20 -6.75 -2.02
C SER A 23 -22.95 -8.07 -1.31
N GLU A 24 -23.44 -9.16 -1.90
CA GLU A 24 -23.22 -10.52 -1.41
C GLU A 24 -21.73 -10.89 -1.47
N GLU A 25 -21.05 -10.49 -2.54
CA GLU A 25 -19.61 -10.70 -2.72
C GLU A 25 -18.80 -10.02 -1.61
N VAL A 26 -19.10 -8.76 -1.29
CA VAL A 26 -18.40 -8.03 -0.22
C VAL A 26 -18.67 -8.68 1.14
N ASN A 27 -19.90 -9.14 1.39
CA ASN A 27 -20.23 -9.85 2.62
C ASN A 27 -19.45 -11.19 2.74
N ALA A 28 -19.28 -11.92 1.64
CA ALA A 28 -18.49 -13.14 1.59
C ALA A 28 -17.00 -12.88 1.83
N LEU A 29 -16.44 -11.82 1.23
CA LEU A 29 -15.06 -11.38 1.47
C LEU A 29 -14.84 -10.98 2.93
N ALA A 30 -15.75 -10.17 3.49
CA ALA A 30 -15.69 -9.75 4.89
C ALA A 30 -15.78 -10.95 5.85
N ALA A 31 -16.64 -11.94 5.56
CA ALA A 31 -16.73 -13.18 6.32
C ALA A 31 -15.42 -13.97 6.29
N LYS A 32 -14.87 -14.19 5.10
CA LYS A 32 -13.62 -14.94 4.91
C LYS A 32 -12.43 -14.27 5.60
N LEU A 33 -12.35 -12.94 5.56
CA LEU A 33 -11.28 -12.21 6.23
C LEU A 33 -11.45 -12.26 7.76
N ALA A 34 -12.68 -12.05 8.25
CA ALA A 34 -13.04 -12.14 9.66
C ALA A 34 -12.66 -13.50 10.27
N GLU A 35 -12.95 -14.60 9.56
CA GLU A 35 -12.55 -15.96 9.98
C GLU A 35 -11.02 -16.11 10.03
N ARG A 36 -10.29 -15.60 9.04
CA ARG A 36 -8.83 -15.76 8.99
C ARG A 36 -8.10 -15.01 10.09
N ILE A 37 -8.60 -13.84 10.48
CA ILE A 37 -7.97 -13.00 11.50
C ILE A 37 -8.70 -13.03 12.85
N GLN A 38 -9.73 -13.88 12.99
CA GLN A 38 -10.49 -14.13 14.22
C GLN A 38 -11.14 -12.87 14.84
N VAL A 39 -11.82 -12.08 14.00
CA VAL A 39 -12.58 -10.88 14.42
C VAL A 39 -13.98 -10.87 13.80
N ASN A 40 -14.83 -9.90 14.14
CA ASN A 40 -16.14 -9.75 13.49
C ASN A 40 -16.00 -9.10 12.08
N LYS A 41 -17.05 -9.20 11.24
CA LYS A 41 -17.04 -8.69 9.86
C LYS A 41 -16.75 -7.19 9.78
N THR A 42 -17.34 -6.38 10.65
CA THR A 42 -17.14 -4.92 10.67
C THR A 42 -15.67 -4.59 10.95
N GLU A 43 -15.08 -5.28 11.92
CA GLU A 43 -13.68 -5.10 12.30
C GLU A 43 -12.74 -5.57 11.19
N ALA A 44 -13.05 -6.68 10.54
CA ALA A 44 -12.30 -7.14 9.38
C ALA A 44 -12.32 -6.12 8.22
N VAL A 45 -13.49 -5.50 7.96
CA VAL A 45 -13.61 -4.43 6.96
C VAL A 45 -12.80 -3.20 7.36
N ARG A 46 -12.87 -2.76 8.63
CA ARG A 46 -12.07 -1.64 9.15
C ARG A 46 -10.58 -1.89 8.94
N MET A 47 -10.08 -3.05 9.35
CA MET A 47 -8.68 -3.43 9.21
C MET A 47 -8.25 -3.53 7.73
N ALA A 48 -9.11 -4.06 6.85
CA ALA A 48 -8.82 -4.11 5.42
C ALA A 48 -8.65 -2.72 4.80
N LEU A 49 -9.55 -1.79 5.13
CA LEU A 49 -9.50 -0.40 4.67
C LEU A 49 -8.25 0.32 5.19
N GLU A 50 -7.93 0.18 6.48
CA GLU A 50 -6.73 0.78 7.08
C GLU A 50 -5.46 0.23 6.46
N ASN A 51 -5.39 -1.07 6.21
CA ASN A 51 -4.22 -1.69 5.60
C ASN A 51 -4.03 -1.22 4.16
N GLU A 52 -5.10 -1.02 3.40
CA GLU A 52 -4.98 -0.55 2.02
C GLU A 52 -4.61 0.93 1.95
N LEU A 53 -5.22 1.77 2.79
CA LEU A 53 -4.79 3.17 2.93
C LEU A 53 -3.32 3.26 3.32
N ARG A 54 -2.90 2.46 4.29
CA ARG A 54 -1.50 2.38 4.69
C ARG A 54 -0.59 1.94 3.55
N ARG A 55 -0.97 0.93 2.76
CA ARG A 55 -0.18 0.51 1.58
C ARG A 55 -0.02 1.62 0.56
N ILE A 56 -1.05 2.46 0.39
CA ILE A 56 -1.03 3.60 -0.52
C ILE A 56 -0.15 4.72 0.06
N ASP A 57 -0.35 5.06 1.34
CA ASP A 57 0.35 6.16 2.01
C ASP A 57 1.84 5.84 2.26
N GLU A 58 2.13 4.60 2.63
CA GLU A 58 3.48 4.07 2.85
C GLU A 58 4.08 3.46 1.57
N ALA A 59 3.44 3.63 0.40
CA ALA A 59 3.99 3.21 -0.88
C ALA A 59 5.27 4.01 -1.14
N VAL A 60 6.40 3.47 -0.68
CA VAL A 60 7.71 4.01 -0.99
C VAL A 60 7.86 3.97 -2.51
N PRO A 61 8.07 5.12 -3.18
CA PRO A 61 8.24 5.15 -4.63
C PRO A 61 9.32 4.15 -5.05
N LEU A 62 9.14 3.51 -6.21
CA LEU A 62 10.08 2.51 -6.72
C LEU A 62 11.53 3.01 -6.68
N TRP A 63 11.74 4.29 -6.99
CA TRP A 63 13.04 4.94 -6.96
C TRP A 63 13.73 4.89 -5.59
N GLU A 64 12.97 5.14 -4.53
CA GLU A 64 13.45 5.09 -3.14
C GLU A 64 13.67 3.65 -2.67
N ARG A 65 12.79 2.71 -3.07
CA ARG A 65 12.96 1.28 -2.79
C ARG A 65 14.25 0.72 -3.42
N LEU A 66 14.62 1.21 -4.60
CA LEU A 66 15.82 0.79 -5.32
C LEU A 66 17.10 1.51 -4.86
N LYS A 67 17.00 2.56 -4.04
CA LYS A 67 18.15 3.36 -3.60
C LYS A 67 19.28 2.50 -2.99
N PRO A 68 19.03 1.57 -2.04
CA PRO A 68 20.11 0.75 -1.48
C PRO A 68 20.81 -0.13 -2.52
N LEU A 69 20.07 -0.64 -3.51
CA LEU A 69 20.65 -1.43 -4.60
C LEU A 69 21.48 -0.56 -5.53
N ARG A 70 20.96 0.62 -5.89
CA ARG A 70 21.66 1.59 -6.75
C ARG A 70 22.94 2.09 -6.11
N GLU A 71 22.92 2.38 -4.80
CA GLU A 71 24.11 2.77 -4.03
C GLU A 71 25.16 1.65 -4.00
N ARG A 72 24.72 0.40 -3.81
CA ARG A 72 25.63 -0.76 -3.89
C ARG A 72 26.26 -0.90 -5.28
N ILE A 73 25.49 -0.73 -6.35
CA ILE A 73 26.00 -0.81 -7.73
C ILE A 73 26.97 0.35 -8.01
N ALA A 74 26.61 1.57 -7.62
CA ALA A 74 27.44 2.76 -7.83
C ALA A 74 28.74 2.77 -7.01
N ALA A 75 28.84 1.92 -5.97
CA ALA A 75 30.07 1.76 -5.20
C ALA A 75 31.16 0.94 -5.93
N TYR A 76 30.79 0.19 -6.98
CA TYR A 76 31.76 -0.51 -7.81
C TYR A 76 32.40 0.47 -8.82
N PRO A 77 33.73 0.39 -9.06
CA PRO A 77 34.36 1.21 -10.07
C PRO A 77 33.87 0.82 -11.47
N ASP A 78 33.82 1.81 -12.37
CA ASP A 78 33.51 1.56 -13.78
C ASP A 78 34.54 0.60 -14.36
N THR A 79 34.06 -0.47 -14.99
CA THR A 79 34.93 -1.49 -15.61
C THR A 79 35.44 -1.06 -17.00
N GLY A 80 34.83 -0.01 -17.58
CA GLY A 80 35.08 0.41 -18.97
C GLY A 80 34.54 -0.56 -20.03
N LEU A 81 33.90 -1.66 -19.61
CA LEU A 81 33.29 -2.63 -20.52
C LEU A 81 31.92 -2.12 -21.00
N VAL A 82 31.66 -2.32 -22.29
CA VAL A 82 30.35 -2.03 -22.87
C VAL A 82 29.47 -3.26 -22.67
N ALA A 83 28.46 -3.15 -21.82
CA ALA A 83 27.48 -4.21 -21.58
C ALA A 83 26.45 -4.27 -22.74
N ASP A 84 26.91 -4.58 -23.94
CA ASP A 84 26.08 -4.76 -25.12
C ASP A 84 25.71 -6.23 -25.37
N LYS A 85 25.01 -6.50 -26.46
CA LYS A 85 24.54 -7.84 -26.80
C LYS A 85 25.69 -8.84 -26.94
N GLU A 86 26.79 -8.44 -27.58
CA GLU A 86 27.92 -9.33 -27.83
C GLU A 86 28.63 -9.66 -26.52
N PHE A 87 28.76 -8.70 -25.61
CA PHE A 87 29.24 -8.94 -24.25
C PHE A 87 28.40 -10.00 -23.51
N PHE A 88 27.07 -9.91 -23.60
CA PHE A 88 26.19 -10.89 -22.94
C PHE A 88 26.17 -12.26 -23.65
N ALA A 89 26.33 -12.30 -24.97
CA ALA A 89 26.43 -13.53 -25.74
C ALA A 89 27.70 -14.31 -25.38
N GLU A 90 28.84 -13.61 -25.27
CA GLU A 90 30.10 -14.20 -24.78
C GLU A 90 29.94 -14.73 -23.34
N LEU A 91 29.27 -13.97 -22.47
CA LEU A 91 29.06 -14.34 -21.07
C LEU A 91 28.11 -15.55 -20.90
N SER A 92 27.09 -15.68 -21.76
CA SER A 92 26.14 -16.80 -21.73
C SER A 92 26.67 -18.06 -22.42
N GLY A 93 27.75 -17.94 -23.21
CA GLY A 93 28.28 -19.04 -24.03
C GLY A 93 27.44 -19.32 -25.28
N GLU A 94 26.56 -18.39 -25.66
CA GLU A 94 25.81 -18.42 -26.92
C GLU A 94 26.65 -17.72 -28.00
N TYR A 95 27.33 -18.50 -28.85
CA TYR A 95 28.08 -18.00 -30.02
C TYR A 95 27.19 -17.89 -31.26
#